data_AF-A0A9D2AGK9-F1
#
_entry.id   AF-A0A9D2AGK9-F1
#
_cell.length_a   1.000
_cell.length_b   1.000
_cell.length_c   1.000
_cell.angle_alpha   90.00
_cell.angle_beta   90.00
_cell.angle_gamma   90.00
#
_symmetry.space_group_name_H-M   'P 1'
#
loop_
_entity.id
_entity.type
_entity.pdbx_description
1 polymer ?
#
loop_
_entity_poly.entity_id
_entity_poly.type
_entity_poly.pdbx_seq_one_letter_code
_entity_poly.pdbx_strand_id
1 'polypeptide(L)'
;MVSNLTEVTTRSFLHTSSGPTRDLIGKGTNLLVASLLKATIVKDRDAYDNPRDYVRDNNTQLSNRIGEVRSQKKAVRNYIADAKSGKATPTKSEVRKQSARMKENIAIVDQDIKTARSAVKEATPSEKRELEKKINVLSAEKAQMQQQQEDLDSLATI
;
A
#
# COMPACT_ATOMS: atom_id res chain seq x y z
N MET A 1 -37.73 37.88 -15.89
CA MET A 1 -37.62 37.18 -14.60
C MET A 1 -36.49 36.20 -14.71
N VAL A 2 -35.46 36.38 -13.89
CA VAL A 2 -34.23 35.58 -13.85
C VAL A 2 -34.41 34.52 -12.77
N SER A 3 -34.16 33.25 -13.07
CA SER A 3 -33.79 32.24 -12.07
C SER A 3 -32.92 31.17 -12.71
N ASN A 4 -31.68 31.10 -12.21
CA ASN A 4 -30.66 30.09 -12.43
C ASN A 4 -31.16 28.70 -12.00
N LEU A 5 -30.75 27.66 -12.73
CA LEU A 5 -30.46 26.35 -12.15
C LEU A 5 -29.21 25.78 -12.81
N THR A 6 -28.24 25.54 -11.93
CA THR A 6 -26.85 25.14 -12.14
C THR A 6 -26.71 23.79 -12.83
N GLU A 7 -25.77 23.76 -13.78
CA GLU A 7 -25.22 22.57 -14.42
C GLU A 7 -24.70 21.56 -13.38
N VAL A 8 -25.22 20.35 -13.40
CA VAL A 8 -24.58 19.20 -12.75
C VAL A 8 -23.74 18.51 -13.82
N THR A 9 -22.47 18.90 -13.90
CA THR A 9 -21.47 18.21 -14.72
C THR A 9 -21.15 16.86 -14.11
N THR A 10 -21.84 15.81 -14.56
CA THR A 10 -21.47 14.42 -14.28
C THR A 10 -20.16 14.11 -15.02
N ARG A 11 -19.02 14.22 -14.33
CA ARG A 11 -17.73 13.75 -14.86
C ARG A 11 -17.72 12.22 -14.85
N SER A 12 -17.96 11.63 -16.02
CA SER A 12 -17.57 10.27 -16.34
C SER A 12 -16.05 10.15 -16.26
N PHE A 13 -15.54 9.48 -15.23
CA PHE A 13 -14.16 9.02 -15.20
C PHE A 13 -14.05 7.77 -16.06
N LEU A 14 -13.54 7.97 -17.28
CA LEU A 14 -13.08 6.91 -18.17
C LEU A 14 -12.04 6.06 -17.44
N HIS A 15 -12.37 4.78 -17.26
CA HIS A 15 -11.46 3.73 -16.83
C HIS A 15 -10.47 3.46 -17.97
N THR A 16 -9.32 4.14 -17.97
CA THR A 16 -8.17 3.68 -18.76
C THR A 16 -7.49 2.55 -17.98
N SER A 17 -7.60 1.35 -18.55
CA SER A 17 -6.88 0.14 -18.15
C SER A 17 -5.40 0.42 -17.90
N SER A 18 -4.97 0.40 -16.64
CA SER A 18 -3.55 0.33 -16.29
C SER A 18 -3.24 -1.13 -15.94
N GLY A 19 -2.73 -1.87 -16.92
CA GLY A 19 -2.03 -3.12 -16.66
C GLY A 19 -0.81 -2.87 -15.76
N PRO A 20 -0.26 -3.92 -15.11
CA PRO A 20 0.92 -3.75 -14.27
C PRO A 20 2.05 -3.15 -15.10
N THR A 21 2.51 -1.97 -14.70
CA THR A 21 3.60 -1.20 -15.32
C THR A 21 4.86 -2.04 -15.44
N ARG A 22 4.98 -2.77 -16.55
CA ARG A 22 6.23 -3.27 -17.13
C ARG A 22 6.82 -2.14 -17.96
N ASP A 23 7.53 -1.19 -17.36
CA ASP A 23 8.34 -0.28 -18.19
C ASP A 23 9.50 0.49 -17.53
N LEU A 24 10.18 -0.07 -16.51
CA LEU A 24 11.40 0.56 -15.97
C LEU A 24 12.53 -0.44 -15.65
N ILE A 25 12.49 -1.65 -16.24
CA ILE A 25 13.57 -2.64 -16.11
C ILE A 25 14.43 -2.57 -17.37
N GLY A 26 15.19 -1.50 -17.55
CA GLY A 26 16.04 -1.40 -18.74
C GLY A 26 16.57 -0.01 -18.97
N LYS A 27 17.69 0.30 -18.30
CA LYS A 27 18.71 1.33 -18.59
C LYS A 27 19.10 2.04 -17.29
N GLY A 28 20.02 1.45 -16.53
CA GLY A 28 20.90 2.16 -15.56
C GLY A 28 20.25 2.86 -14.35
N THR A 29 18.95 3.11 -14.35
CA THR A 29 18.21 3.61 -13.20
C THR A 29 17.65 2.42 -12.47
N ASN A 30 18.27 2.03 -11.37
CA ASN A 30 17.76 1.03 -10.43
C ASN A 30 16.52 1.55 -9.67
N LEU A 31 15.65 2.32 -10.34
CA LEU A 31 14.35 2.76 -9.87
C LEU A 31 13.45 1.52 -9.86
N LEU A 32 13.65 0.68 -8.84
CA LEU A 32 12.64 -0.21 -8.29
C LEU A 32 11.49 0.67 -7.85
N VAL A 33 10.69 1.15 -8.79
CA VAL A 33 9.38 1.73 -8.54
C VAL A 33 8.64 0.65 -7.78
N ALA A 34 8.80 0.61 -6.45
CA ALA A 34 7.86 0.01 -5.55
C ALA A 34 6.55 0.65 -6.00
N SER A 35 5.74 -0.16 -6.69
CA SER A 35 4.42 0.26 -7.09
C SER A 35 3.74 0.75 -5.83
N LEU A 36 2.89 1.78 -5.94
CA LEU A 36 2.01 2.11 -4.83
C LEU A 36 1.26 0.82 -4.48
N LEU A 37 1.16 0.48 -3.20
CA LEU A 37 0.14 -0.48 -2.79
C LEU A 37 -1.18 -0.02 -3.40
N LYS A 38 -1.95 -0.93 -4.01
CA LYS A 38 -3.23 -0.54 -4.60
C LYS A 38 -4.04 0.18 -3.52
N ALA A 39 -4.52 1.38 -3.86
CA ALA A 39 -5.29 2.21 -2.94
C ALA A 39 -6.43 1.36 -2.37
N THR A 40 -6.37 1.19 -1.05
CA THR A 40 -7.34 0.54 -0.15
C THR A 40 -8.27 -0.47 -0.84
N ILE A 41 -7.84 -1.73 -0.86
CA ILE A 41 -8.77 -2.81 -1.15
C ILE A 41 -9.83 -2.87 -0.03
N VAL A 42 -9.42 -2.53 1.21
CA VAL A 42 -10.26 -2.52 2.41
C VAL A 42 -11.24 -1.35 2.42
N LYS A 43 -12.46 -1.64 1.96
CA LYS A 43 -13.61 -0.73 2.08
C LYS A 43 -14.00 -0.58 3.55
N ASP A 44 -14.42 0.62 3.93
CA ASP A 44 -14.92 0.93 5.27
C ASP A 44 -16.26 0.25 5.55
N ARG A 45 -16.63 0.15 6.84
CA ARG A 45 -17.85 -0.54 7.31
C ARG A 45 -19.11 -0.02 6.64
N ASP A 46 -19.19 1.29 6.40
CA ASP A 46 -20.34 2.00 5.84
C ASP A 46 -20.61 1.64 4.37
N ALA A 47 -19.66 0.98 3.70
CA ALA A 47 -19.81 0.51 2.33
C ALA A 47 -20.58 -0.83 2.22
N TYR A 48 -21.09 -1.37 3.33
CA TYR A 48 -21.76 -2.67 3.36
C TYR A 48 -23.07 -2.64 4.15
N ASP A 49 -24.14 -3.14 3.55
CA ASP A 49 -25.42 -3.32 4.24
C ASP A 49 -25.34 -4.44 5.29
N ASN A 50 -24.56 -5.48 5.01
CA ASN A 50 -24.43 -6.66 5.87
C ASN A 50 -23.06 -6.72 6.57
N PRO A 51 -23.02 -6.76 7.93
CA PRO A 51 -21.77 -6.88 8.68
C PRO A 51 -20.94 -8.12 8.32
N ARG A 52 -21.58 -9.22 7.92
CA ARG A 52 -20.88 -10.47 7.58
C ARG A 52 -20.12 -10.36 6.26
N ASP A 53 -20.68 -9.66 5.27
CA ASP A 53 -20.02 -9.44 3.99
C ASP A 53 -18.81 -8.51 4.17
N TYR A 54 -18.94 -7.50 5.03
CA TYR A 54 -17.82 -6.63 5.44
C TYR A 54 -16.66 -7.41 6.04
N VAL A 55 -16.93 -8.31 7.00
CA VAL A 55 -15.91 -9.13 7.68
C VAL A 55 -15.23 -10.08 6.70
N ARG A 56 -16.00 -10.77 5.85
CA ARG A 56 -15.47 -11.72 4.85
C ARG A 56 -14.61 -11.02 3.81
N ASP A 57 -15.06 -9.88 3.30
CA ASP A 57 -14.32 -9.13 2.29
C ASP A 57 -13.01 -8.60 2.90
N ASN A 58 -13.04 -8.01 4.10
CA ASN A 58 -11.83 -7.63 4.84
C ASN A 58 -10.85 -8.79 4.97
N ASN A 59 -11.33 -9.98 5.32
CA ASN A 59 -10.49 -11.14 5.54
C ASN A 59 -9.77 -11.60 4.25
N THR A 60 -10.46 -11.59 3.11
CA THR A 60 -9.89 -11.89 1.78
C THR A 60 -8.86 -10.84 1.38
N GLN A 61 -9.18 -9.57 1.55
CA GLN A 61 -8.35 -8.48 1.10
C GLN A 61 -7.06 -8.34 1.91
N LEU A 62 -7.12 -8.61 3.22
CA LEU A 62 -5.92 -8.64 4.08
C LEU A 62 -4.93 -9.72 3.64
N SER A 63 -5.40 -10.88 3.18
CA SER A 63 -4.52 -11.92 2.62
C SER A 63 -3.76 -11.42 1.40
N ASN A 64 -4.48 -10.78 0.46
CA ASN A 64 -3.87 -10.19 -0.73
C ASN A 64 -2.87 -9.09 -0.34
N ARG A 65 -3.24 -8.26 0.62
CA ARG A 65 -2.40 -7.15 1.08
C ARG A 65 -1.10 -7.62 1.71
N ILE A 66 -1.12 -8.68 2.51
CA ILE A 66 0.09 -9.29 3.06
C ILE A 66 1.04 -9.72 1.93
N GLY A 67 0.51 -10.29 0.85
CA GLY A 67 1.29 -10.67 -0.32
C GLY A 67 1.95 -9.47 -1.00
N GLU A 68 1.18 -8.41 -1.25
CA GLU A 68 1.67 -7.17 -1.87
C GLU A 68 2.77 -6.51 -1.02
N VAL A 69 2.53 -6.35 0.29
CA VAL A 69 3.47 -5.76 1.25
C VAL A 69 4.78 -6.54 1.28
N ARG A 70 4.72 -7.88 1.36
CA ARG A 70 5.92 -8.73 1.36
C ARG A 70 6.73 -8.59 0.09
N SER A 71 6.04 -8.53 -1.06
CA SER A 71 6.69 -8.34 -2.36
C SER A 71 7.44 -7.01 -2.44
N GLN A 72 6.76 -5.92 -2.05
CA GLN A 72 7.36 -4.58 -2.05
C GLN A 72 8.53 -4.46 -1.06
N LYS A 73 8.35 -4.98 0.16
CA LYS A 73 9.40 -5.03 1.17
C LYS A 73 10.64 -5.76 0.65
N LYS A 74 10.45 -6.89 -0.04
CA LYS A 74 11.55 -7.65 -0.67
C LYS A 74 12.25 -6.82 -1.74
N ALA A 75 11.50 -6.15 -2.61
CA ALA A 75 12.06 -5.28 -3.64
C ALA A 75 12.91 -4.15 -3.04
N VAL A 76 12.39 -3.43 -2.05
CA VAL A 76 13.12 -2.33 -1.39
C VAL A 76 14.34 -2.84 -0.62
N ARG A 77 14.25 -4.01 0.02
CA ARG A 77 15.42 -4.64 0.66
C ARG A 77 16.56 -4.86 -0.33
N ASN A 78 16.23 -5.40 -1.50
CA ASN A 78 17.22 -5.66 -2.55
C ASN A 78 17.83 -4.36 -3.07
N TYR A 79 17.00 -3.32 -3.28
CA TYR A 79 17.49 -1.99 -3.64
C TYR A 79 18.53 -1.45 -2.64
N ILE A 80 18.20 -1.48 -1.35
CA ILE A 80 19.07 -1.01 -0.27
C ILE A 80 20.37 -1.83 -0.25
N ALA A 81 20.28 -3.16 -0.41
CA ALA A 81 21.44 -4.04 -0.43
C ALA A 81 22.37 -3.77 -1.63
N ASP A 82 21.81 -3.55 -2.81
CA ASP A 82 22.59 -3.23 -4.02
C ASP A 82 23.25 -1.85 -3.89
N ALA A 83 22.56 -0.86 -3.30
CA ALA A 83 23.12 0.45 -3.02
C ALA A 83 24.27 0.37 -1.99
N LYS A 84 24.06 -0.31 -0.86
CA LYS A 84 25.08 -0.48 0.20
C LYS A 84 26.30 -1.28 -0.28
N SER A 85 26.12 -2.21 -1.21
CA SER A 85 27.22 -3.02 -1.77
C SER A 85 27.93 -2.36 -2.96
N GLY A 86 27.51 -1.17 -3.40
CA GLY A 86 28.09 -0.47 -4.54
C GLY A 86 27.76 -1.09 -5.90
N LYS A 87 26.90 -2.13 -5.95
CA LYS A 87 26.36 -2.69 -7.20
C LYS A 87 25.44 -1.70 -7.92
N ALA A 88 24.87 -0.77 -7.17
CA ALA A 88 24.10 0.34 -7.67
C ALA A 88 24.56 1.64 -7.02
N THR A 89 24.60 2.72 -7.79
CA THR A 89 24.92 4.07 -7.33
C THR A 89 23.70 4.98 -7.50
N PRO A 90 22.66 4.79 -6.67
CA PRO A 90 21.45 5.59 -6.81
C PRO A 90 21.72 7.06 -6.52
N THR A 91 21.09 7.93 -7.28
CA THR A 91 21.11 9.36 -7.02
C THR A 91 20.27 9.70 -5.79
N LYS A 92 20.61 10.79 -5.12
CA LYS A 92 19.82 11.34 -4.01
C LYS A 92 18.34 11.56 -4.36
N SER A 93 18.04 11.94 -5.60
CA SER A 93 16.66 12.09 -6.07
C SER A 93 15.93 10.76 -6.15
N GLU A 94 16.59 9.68 -6.58
CA GLU A 94 15.98 8.35 -6.67
C GLU A 94 15.68 7.81 -5.27
N VAL A 95 16.64 7.91 -4.35
CA VAL A 95 16.46 7.47 -2.97
C VAL A 95 15.31 8.22 -2.29
N ARG A 96 15.21 9.54 -2.47
CA ARG A 96 14.08 10.36 -1.96
C ARG A 96 12.74 9.93 -2.53
N LYS A 97 12.66 9.61 -3.83
CA LYS A 97 11.43 9.10 -4.45
C LYS A 97 11.03 7.75 -3.87
N GLN A 98 11.99 6.87 -3.59
CA GLN A 98 11.73 5.58 -2.95
C GLN A 98 11.25 5.74 -1.51
N SER A 99 11.89 6.61 -0.73
CA SER A 99 11.48 6.89 0.64
C SER A 99 10.06 7.46 0.70
N ALA A 100 9.74 8.44 -0.15
CA ALA A 100 8.39 9.01 -0.23
C ALA A 100 7.32 7.95 -0.53
N ARG A 101 7.59 7.04 -1.47
CA ARG A 101 6.69 5.92 -1.78
C ARG A 101 6.56 4.92 -0.64
N MET A 102 7.67 4.61 0.04
CA MET A 102 7.62 3.75 1.22
C MET A 102 6.73 4.37 2.30
N LYS A 103 6.85 5.68 2.52
CA LYS A 103 5.98 6.43 3.45
C LYS A 103 4.50 6.35 3.07
N GLU A 104 4.18 6.50 1.78
CA GLU A 104 2.81 6.33 1.27
C GLU A 104 2.29 4.91 1.50
N ASN A 105 3.10 3.88 1.20
CA ASN A 105 2.73 2.49 1.42
C ASN A 105 2.54 2.17 2.91
N ILE A 106 3.36 2.74 3.80
CA ILE A 106 3.18 2.61 5.26
C ILE A 106 1.83 3.21 5.70
N ALA A 107 1.47 4.39 5.19
CA ALA A 107 0.18 5.03 5.50
C ALA A 107 -1.01 4.19 5.02
N ILE A 108 -0.87 3.56 3.85
CA ILE A 108 -1.87 2.64 3.30
C ILE A 108 -2.02 1.41 4.21
N VAL A 109 -0.92 0.76 4.63
CA VAL A 109 -0.96 -0.39 5.55
C VAL A 109 -1.57 -0.01 6.89
N ASP A 110 -1.31 1.21 7.38
CA ASP A 110 -1.95 1.73 8.59
C ASP A 110 -3.46 1.82 8.46
N GLN A 111 -3.95 2.32 7.32
CA GLN A 111 -5.37 2.37 7.05
C GLN A 111 -5.97 0.96 6.99
N ASP A 112 -5.31 0.01 6.32
CA ASP A 112 -5.80 -1.38 6.26
C ASP A 112 -5.88 -2.02 7.65
N ILE A 113 -4.89 -1.77 8.52
CA ILE A 113 -4.89 -2.24 9.92
C ILE A 113 -6.05 -1.61 10.68
N LYS A 114 -6.32 -0.31 10.51
CA LYS A 114 -7.43 0.40 11.16
C LYS A 114 -8.78 -0.17 10.72
N THR A 115 -8.98 -0.40 9.43
CA THR A 115 -10.23 -0.96 8.92
C THR A 115 -10.40 -2.42 9.35
N ALA A 116 -9.33 -3.22 9.34
CA ALA A 116 -9.34 -4.59 9.85
C ALA A 116 -9.71 -4.67 11.34
N ARG A 117 -9.18 -3.77 12.18
CA ARG A 117 -9.55 -3.66 13.60
C ARG A 117 -11.03 -3.30 13.79
N SER A 118 -11.63 -2.60 12.83
CA SER A 118 -13.06 -2.31 12.84
C SER A 118 -13.87 -3.56 12.47
N ALA A 119 -13.43 -4.33 11.48
CA ALA A 119 -14.02 -5.62 11.12
C ALA A 119 -13.98 -6.66 12.27
N VAL A 120 -12.92 -6.66 13.08
CA VAL A 120 -12.81 -7.52 14.27
C VAL A 120 -13.98 -7.33 15.26
N LYS A 121 -14.57 -6.12 15.34
CA LYS A 121 -15.69 -5.85 16.26
C LYS A 121 -16.99 -6.55 15.85
N GLU A 122 -17.16 -6.80 14.56
CA GLU A 122 -18.35 -7.42 13.97
C GLU A 122 -18.16 -8.94 13.75
N ALA A 123 -16.93 -9.42 13.84
CA ALA A 123 -16.54 -10.79 13.50
C ALA A 123 -17.02 -11.83 14.53
N THR A 124 -17.33 -13.03 14.06
CA THR A 124 -17.52 -14.20 14.95
C THR A 124 -16.19 -14.55 15.65
N PRO A 125 -16.19 -15.35 16.74
CA PRO A 125 -14.95 -15.70 17.44
C PRO A 125 -13.89 -16.38 16.56
N SER A 126 -14.29 -17.18 15.57
CA SER A 126 -13.36 -17.81 14.61
C SER A 126 -12.78 -16.81 13.63
N GLU A 127 -13.62 -15.97 13.01
CA GLU A 127 -13.21 -14.90 12.09
C GLU A 127 -12.30 -13.88 12.79
N LYS A 128 -12.62 -13.52 14.04
CA LYS A 128 -11.83 -12.62 14.87
C LYS A 128 -10.40 -13.13 15.04
N ARG A 129 -10.21 -14.41 15.38
CA ARG A 129 -8.87 -15.01 15.53
C ARG A 129 -8.07 -14.94 14.23
N GLU A 130 -8.73 -15.12 13.08
CA GLU A 130 -8.05 -15.03 11.78
C GLU A 130 -7.67 -13.59 11.43
N LEU A 131 -8.59 -12.64 11.60
CA LEU A 131 -8.33 -11.22 11.37
C LEU A 131 -7.22 -10.70 12.29
N GLU A 132 -7.22 -11.06 13.57
CA GLU A 132 -6.18 -10.68 14.53
C GLU A 132 -4.79 -11.22 14.11
N LYS A 133 -4.71 -12.46 13.63
CA LYS A 133 -3.47 -13.01 13.07
C LYS A 133 -2.98 -12.19 11.88
N LYS A 134 -3.87 -11.84 10.94
CA LYS A 134 -3.51 -11.05 9.75
C LYS A 134 -3.10 -9.62 10.11
N ILE A 135 -3.80 -8.99 11.07
CA ILE A 135 -3.43 -7.68 11.61
C ILE A 135 -2.04 -7.72 12.23
N ASN A 136 -1.73 -8.75 13.02
CA ASN A 136 -0.40 -8.90 13.62
C ASN A 136 0.69 -9.08 12.56
N VAL A 137 0.43 -9.87 11.51
CA VAL A 137 1.34 -10.01 10.37
C VAL A 137 1.56 -8.65 9.70
N LEU A 138 0.50 -7.94 9.30
CA LEU A 138 0.64 -6.63 8.66
C LEU A 138 1.34 -5.61 9.56
N SER A 139 1.09 -5.63 10.87
CA SER A 139 1.77 -4.74 11.82
C SER A 139 3.27 -5.01 11.88
N ALA A 140 3.68 -6.28 11.87
CA ALA A 140 5.08 -6.67 11.84
C ALA A 140 5.75 -6.31 10.49
N GLU A 141 5.04 -6.52 9.37
CA GLU A 141 5.52 -6.14 8.05
C GLU A 141 5.67 -4.61 7.91
N LYS A 142 4.71 -3.84 8.44
CA LYS A 142 4.77 -2.37 8.52
C LYS A 142 6.01 -1.90 9.29
N ALA A 143 6.30 -2.48 10.45
CA ALA A 143 7.48 -2.12 11.23
C ALA A 143 8.78 -2.33 10.42
N GLN A 144 8.85 -3.41 9.64
CA GLN A 144 9.99 -3.63 8.75
C GLN A 144 10.05 -2.64 7.59
N MET A 145 8.91 -2.21 7.04
CA MET A 145 8.84 -1.15 6.04
C MET A 145 9.33 0.19 6.60
N GLN A 146 8.99 0.52 7.85
CA GLN A 146 9.49 1.71 8.54
C GLN A 146 11.02 1.66 8.67
N GLN A 147 11.57 0.52 9.07
CA GLN A 147 13.03 0.35 9.13
C GLN A 147 13.70 0.53 7.76
N GLN A 148 13.08 0.00 6.70
CA GLN A 148 13.57 0.18 5.33
C GLN A 148 13.47 1.63 4.85
N GLN A 149 12.45 2.37 5.28
CA GLN A 149 12.33 3.79 5.00
C GLN A 149 13.51 4.56 5.62
N GLU A 150 13.84 4.28 6.89
CA GLU A 150 14.99 4.88 7.56
C GLU A 150 16.32 4.53 6.86
N ASP A 151 16.47 3.28 6.44
CA ASP A 151 17.61 2.84 5.63
C ASP A 151 17.72 3.64 4.32
N LEU A 152 16.60 3.86 3.62
CA LEU A 152 16.57 4.71 2.43
C LEU A 152 16.96 6.16 2.76
N ASP A 153 16.41 6.73 3.82
CA ASP A 153 16.73 8.12 4.21
C ASP A 153 18.21 8.28 4.56
N SER A 154 18.83 7.25 5.16
CA SER A 154 20.28 7.23 5.42
C SER A 154 21.11 7.25 4.12
N LEU A 155 20.67 6.54 3.07
CA LEU A 155 21.32 6.51 1.76
C LEU A 155 21.21 7.86 1.03
N ALA A 156 20.21 8.69 1.34
CA ALA A 156 20.06 10.02 0.74
C ALA A 156 20.91 11.11 1.39
N THR A 157 21.58 10.78 2.50
CA THR A 157 22.38 11.70 3.32
C THR A 157 23.87 11.61 3.02
N ILE A 158 24.32 10.50 2.43
CA ILE A 158 25.66 10.29 1.86
C ILE A 158 25.78 11.06 0.54
#